data_AF-A0A918ED35-F1
#
_entry.id   AF-A0A918ED35-F1
#
_cell.length_a   1.000
_cell.length_b   1.000
_cell.length_c   1.000
_cell.angle_alpha   90.00
_cell.angle_beta   90.00
_cell.angle_gamma   90.00
#
_symmetry.space_group_name_H-M   'P 1'
#
loop_
_entity.id
_entity.type
_entity.pdbx_description
1 polymer ?
#
loop_
_entity_poly.entity_id
_entity_poly.type
_entity_poly.pdbx_seq_one_letter_code
_entity_poly.pdbx_strand_id
1 'polypeptide(L)'
;MRPQPLQATLRRQWSADLTPAQLYGLLRLRGEVFVVEQSCAYNDLDGRDLEPGTRHFWLEAEGGDPLACLRLLEEADGGFRIGRVCTARAARGRGCSRRLVEAALVEVGDRECVLDAQTYVVDFYASFGFQPEGAEFIEDGIPHLRMRRSP
;
A
#
# COMPACT_ATOMS: atom_id res chain seq x y z
N MET A 1 -27.78 10.15 -1.40
CA MET A 1 -26.83 10.88 -2.27
C MET A 1 -25.63 9.97 -2.51
N ARG A 2 -25.28 9.69 -3.77
CA ARG A 2 -23.97 9.06 -4.06
C ARG A 2 -22.90 10.11 -3.73
N PRO A 3 -21.87 9.81 -2.91
CA PRO A 3 -20.81 10.77 -2.64
C PRO A 3 -20.18 11.21 -3.97
N GLN A 4 -19.94 12.51 -4.11
CA GLN A 4 -19.26 13.06 -5.27
C GLN A 4 -17.87 12.40 -5.40
N PRO A 5 -17.45 11.99 -6.61
CA PRO A 5 -16.15 11.37 -6.79
C PRO A 5 -15.07 12.33 -6.29
N LEU A 6 -14.23 11.82 -5.39
CA LEU A 6 -13.08 12.55 -4.88
C LEU A 6 -12.16 12.87 -6.07
N GLN A 7 -11.96 14.16 -6.37
CA GLN A 7 -10.92 14.56 -7.31
C GLN A 7 -9.57 14.26 -6.67
N ALA A 8 -8.95 13.17 -7.11
CA ALA A 8 -7.67 12.70 -6.61
C ALA A 8 -6.78 12.26 -7.76
N THR A 9 -5.58 12.80 -7.78
CA THR A 9 -4.57 12.52 -8.81
C THR A 9 -3.74 11.33 -8.37
N LEU A 10 -3.60 10.33 -9.25
CA LEU A 10 -2.69 9.22 -9.03
C LEU A 10 -1.27 9.67 -9.32
N ARG A 11 -0.38 9.37 -8.38
CA ARG A 11 1.05 9.62 -8.48
C ARG A 11 1.82 8.34 -8.20
N ARG A 12 3.00 8.28 -8.79
CA ARG A 12 3.97 7.20 -8.66
C ARG A 12 5.35 7.81 -8.80
N GLN A 13 6.27 7.46 -7.89
CA GLN A 13 7.67 7.84 -7.97
C GLN A 13 8.56 6.70 -7.48
N TRP A 14 9.77 6.62 -8.05
CA TRP A 14 10.85 5.86 -7.43
C TRP A 14 11.24 6.51 -6.11
N SER A 15 11.70 5.71 -5.14
CA SER A 15 12.14 6.25 -3.86
C SER A 15 13.25 7.29 -3.98
N ALA A 16 14.19 7.08 -4.91
CA ALA A 16 15.28 8.02 -5.18
C ALA A 16 14.81 9.39 -5.73
N ASP A 17 13.60 9.45 -6.31
CA ASP A 17 13.04 10.64 -6.95
C ASP A 17 11.96 11.32 -6.09
N LEU A 18 11.72 10.84 -4.87
CA LEU A 18 10.82 11.51 -3.94
C LEU A 18 11.47 12.78 -3.40
N THR A 19 10.73 13.88 -3.45
CA THR A 19 11.12 15.08 -2.70
C THR A 19 10.95 14.83 -1.19
N PRO A 20 11.68 15.54 -0.32
CA PRO A 20 11.51 15.44 1.12
C PRO A 20 10.05 15.68 1.58
N ALA A 21 9.35 16.62 0.93
CA ALA A 21 7.95 16.91 1.25
C ALA A 21 7.01 15.74 0.91
N GLN A 22 7.20 15.10 -0.25
CA GLN A 22 6.42 13.93 -0.64
C GLN A 22 6.69 12.76 0.31
N LEU A 23 7.96 12.45 0.57
CA LEU A 23 8.33 11.40 1.51
C LEU A 23 7.69 11.65 2.88
N TYR A 24 7.85 12.86 3.42
CA TYR A 24 7.26 13.24 4.70
C TYR A 24 5.73 13.07 4.73
N GLY A 25 5.04 13.49 3.67
CA GLY A 25 3.59 13.30 3.55
C GLY A 25 3.16 11.83 3.59
N LEU A 26 3.88 10.96 2.87
CA LEU A 26 3.59 9.52 2.85
C LEU A 26 3.85 8.87 4.21
N LEU A 27 4.97 9.22 4.86
CA LEU A 27 5.31 8.71 6.18
C LEU A 27 4.33 9.20 7.26
N ARG A 28 3.91 10.46 7.19
CA ARG A 28 2.87 11.02 8.08
C ARG A 28 1.57 10.24 7.95
N LEU A 29 1.09 10.02 6.72
CA LEU A 29 -0.12 9.24 6.45
C LEU A 29 -0.02 7.81 7.03
N ARG A 30 1.11 7.14 6.82
CA ARG A 30 1.37 5.80 7.37
C ARG A 30 1.37 5.79 8.89
N GLY A 31 2.02 6.76 9.53
CA GLY A 31 2.02 6.91 10.98
C GLY A 31 0.62 7.15 11.55
N GLU A 32 -0.18 8.00 10.91
CA GLU A 32 -1.57 8.25 11.30
C GLU A 32 -2.42 6.97 11.25
N VAL A 33 -2.26 6.16 10.20
CA VAL A 33 -3.09 4.95 10.01
C VAL A 33 -2.55 3.75 10.78
N PHE A 34 -1.29 3.37 10.58
CA PHE A 34 -0.76 2.13 11.12
C PHE A 34 -0.32 2.23 12.57
N VAL A 35 0.10 3.41 13.04
CA VAL A 35 0.59 3.57 14.42
C VAL A 35 -0.51 4.15 15.31
N VAL A 36 -1.00 5.34 14.98
CA VAL A 36 -1.94 6.07 15.82
C VAL A 36 -3.32 5.43 15.80
N GLU A 37 -3.92 5.27 14.62
CA GLU A 37 -5.29 4.76 14.52
C GLU A 37 -5.41 3.29 14.94
N GLN A 38 -4.48 2.44 14.49
CA GLN A 38 -4.47 1.04 14.90
C GLN A 38 -3.98 0.85 16.35
N SER A 39 -3.55 1.92 17.03
CA SER A 39 -2.97 1.86 18.38
C SER A 39 -1.87 0.81 18.48
N CYS A 40 -1.05 0.72 17.42
CA CYS A 40 -0.05 -0.32 17.23
C CYS A 40 1.34 0.31 17.24
N ALA A 41 2.06 0.13 18.34
CA ALA A 41 3.43 0.63 18.47
C ALA A 41 4.41 -0.34 17.79
N TYR A 42 4.63 -0.14 16.49
CA TYR A 42 5.62 -0.90 15.72
C TYR A 42 6.51 0.06 14.89
N ASN A 43 7.62 -0.47 14.39
CA ASN A 43 8.53 0.32 13.56
C ASN A 43 8.09 0.31 12.08
N ASP A 44 7.23 1.26 11.71
CA ASP A 44 6.79 1.42 10.32
C ASP A 44 7.95 1.70 9.34
N LEU A 45 8.97 2.43 9.82
CA LEU A 45 10.18 2.80 9.07
C LEU A 45 11.18 1.64 9.07
N ASP A 46 10.88 0.63 8.25
CA ASP A 46 11.63 -0.63 8.15
C ASP A 46 12.92 -0.55 7.31
N GLY A 47 13.29 0.64 6.83
CA GLY A 47 14.47 0.87 5.98
C GLY A 47 14.26 0.54 4.50
N ARG A 48 13.18 -0.18 4.14
CA ARG A 48 12.93 -0.61 2.76
C ARG A 48 12.44 0.52 1.84
N ASP A 49 12.00 1.63 2.42
CA ASP A 49 11.61 2.84 1.69
C ASP A 49 12.76 3.44 0.86
N LEU A 50 14.02 3.11 1.19
CA LEU A 50 15.21 3.63 0.52
C LEU A 50 15.89 2.61 -0.41
N GLU A 51 15.34 1.39 -0.54
CA GLU A 51 15.88 0.39 -1.45
C GLU A 51 15.77 0.87 -2.92
N PRO A 52 16.78 0.62 -3.78
CA PRO A 52 16.77 1.10 -5.18
C PRO A 52 15.58 0.62 -6.01
N GLY A 53 15.02 -0.57 -5.68
CA GLY A 53 13.86 -1.15 -6.34
C GLY A 53 12.52 -0.61 -5.84
N THR A 54 12.52 0.28 -4.85
CA THR A 54 11.30 0.76 -4.20
C THR A 54 10.61 1.86 -4.99
N ARG A 55 9.28 1.73 -5.08
CA ARG A 55 8.38 2.69 -5.69
C ARG A 55 7.25 3.00 -4.72
N HIS A 56 6.86 4.27 -4.71
CA HIS A 56 5.74 4.75 -3.92
C HIS A 56 4.62 5.20 -4.84
N PHE A 57 3.42 4.68 -4.57
CA PHE A 57 2.18 5.09 -5.22
C PHE A 57 1.34 5.86 -4.20
N TRP A 58 0.71 6.94 -4.63
CA TRP A 58 -0.25 7.65 -3.79
C TRP A 58 -1.34 8.32 -4.61
N LEU A 59 -2.47 8.55 -3.95
CA LEU A 59 -3.49 9.45 -4.43
C LEU A 59 -3.36 10.74 -3.63
N GLU A 60 -3.29 11.88 -4.29
CA GLU A 60 -3.25 13.19 -3.62
C GLU A 60 -4.53 13.99 -3.85
N ALA A 61 -4.90 14.78 -2.83
CA ALA A 61 -5.94 15.78 -2.92
C ALA A 61 -5.49 16.98 -3.77
N GLU A 62 -6.44 17.85 -4.10
CA GLU A 62 -6.11 19.22 -4.49
C GLU A 62 -5.29 19.88 -3.36
N GLY A 63 -4.08 20.35 -3.68
CA GLY A 63 -3.10 20.84 -2.69
C GLY A 63 -1.92 19.91 -2.41
N GLY A 64 -1.94 18.66 -2.91
CA GLY A 64 -0.78 17.75 -2.88
C GLY A 64 -0.68 16.84 -1.65
N ASP A 65 -1.63 16.91 -0.71
CA ASP A 65 -1.65 16.01 0.45
C ASP A 65 -2.05 14.57 0.06
N PRO A 66 -1.31 13.55 0.52
CA PRO A 66 -1.64 12.16 0.23
C PRO A 66 -2.89 11.71 1.00
N LEU A 67 -3.85 11.15 0.25
CA LEU A 67 -5.10 10.59 0.75
C LEU A 67 -5.05 9.08 0.91
N ALA A 68 -4.19 8.42 0.13
CA ALA A 68 -3.92 6.99 0.22
C ALA A 68 -2.53 6.71 -0.34
N CYS A 69 -1.85 5.68 0.15
CA CYS A 69 -0.57 5.26 -0.40
C CYS A 69 -0.42 3.73 -0.42
N LEU A 70 0.56 3.29 -1.21
CA LEU A 70 1.02 1.92 -1.37
C LEU A 70 2.52 1.97 -1.66
N ARG A 71 3.27 1.02 -1.11
CA ARG A 71 4.67 0.77 -1.47
C ARG A 71 4.76 -0.50 -2.31
N LEU A 72 5.50 -0.41 -3.41
CA LEU A 72 5.84 -1.54 -4.27
C LEU A 72 7.35 -1.74 -4.20
N LEU A 73 7.77 -2.95 -3.83
CA LEU A 73 9.16 -3.36 -3.76
C LEU A 73 9.42 -4.35 -4.88
N GLU A 74 10.55 -4.20 -5.58
CA GLU A 74 11.10 -5.23 -6.45
C GLU A 74 12.10 -6.06 -5.63
N GLU A 75 11.78 -7.32 -5.42
CA GLU A 75 12.58 -8.24 -4.60
C GLU A 75 13.75 -8.80 -5.43
N ALA A 76 14.79 -9.30 -4.75
CA ALA A 76 16.02 -9.74 -5.41
C ALA A 76 15.84 -10.94 -6.37
N ASP A 77 14.76 -11.71 -6.20
CA ASP A 77 14.36 -12.82 -7.06
C ASP A 77 13.59 -12.38 -8.32
N GLY A 78 13.37 -11.07 -8.50
CA GLY A 78 12.63 -10.49 -9.61
C GLY A 78 11.11 -10.44 -9.42
N GLY A 79 10.61 -10.93 -8.27
CA GLY A 79 9.22 -10.78 -7.84
C GLY A 79 8.95 -9.40 -7.25
N PHE A 80 7.68 -9.15 -6.93
CA PHE A 80 7.22 -7.91 -6.32
C PHE A 80 6.60 -8.12 -4.95
N ARG A 81 6.70 -7.12 -4.09
CA ARG A 81 5.94 -7.06 -2.84
C ARG A 81 5.14 -5.78 -2.75
N ILE A 82 3.84 -5.92 -2.56
CA ILE A 82 2.95 -4.81 -2.19
C ILE A 82 2.90 -4.72 -0.66
N GLY A 83 3.07 -3.52 -0.14
CA GLY A 83 2.95 -3.25 1.29
C GLY A 83 2.49 -1.83 1.57
N ARG A 84 2.32 -1.52 2.86
CA ARG A 84 1.97 -0.17 3.36
C ARG A 84 0.74 0.44 2.67
N VAL A 85 -0.23 -0.40 2.31
CA VAL A 85 -1.49 0.04 1.71
C VAL A 85 -2.36 0.69 2.77
N CYS A 86 -2.52 2.01 2.72
CA CYS A 86 -3.39 2.72 3.65
C CYS A 86 -4.17 3.85 2.96
N THR A 87 -5.28 4.25 3.58
CA THR A 87 -6.12 5.36 3.14
C THR A 87 -6.51 6.19 4.35
N ALA A 88 -6.32 7.51 4.24
CA ALA A 88 -6.73 8.49 5.22
C ALA A 88 -8.22 8.31 5.55
N ARG A 89 -8.58 8.42 6.83
CA ARG A 89 -9.94 8.16 7.32
C ARG A 89 -11.02 8.90 6.51
N ALA A 90 -10.78 10.17 6.17
CA ALA A 90 -11.72 11.01 5.42
C ALA A 90 -11.92 10.58 3.94
N ALA A 91 -10.99 9.80 3.38
CA ALA A 91 -11.00 9.32 2.00
C ALA A 91 -11.48 7.86 1.85
N ARG A 92 -11.78 7.15 2.96
CA ARG A 92 -12.24 5.76 2.92
C ARG A 92 -13.62 5.61 2.28
N GLY A 93 -13.89 4.41 1.76
CA GLY A 93 -15.13 4.11 1.03
C GLY A 93 -15.20 4.72 -0.37
N ARG A 94 -14.13 5.36 -0.85
CA ARG A 94 -14.06 6.03 -2.16
C ARG A 94 -13.21 5.29 -3.21
N GLY A 95 -12.82 4.04 -2.93
CA GLY A 95 -12.05 3.20 -3.86
C GLY A 95 -10.56 3.56 -3.99
N CYS A 96 -10.00 4.35 -3.07
CA CYS A 96 -8.60 4.79 -3.13
C CYS A 96 -7.59 3.62 -3.17
N SER A 97 -7.66 2.69 -2.21
CA SER A 97 -6.76 1.52 -2.20
C SER A 97 -6.89 0.67 -3.45
N ARG A 98 -8.10 0.51 -4.00
CA ARG A 98 -8.32 -0.23 -5.25
C ARG A 98 -7.56 0.40 -6.41
N ARG A 99 -7.71 1.71 -6.62
CA ARG A 99 -6.98 2.44 -7.67
C ARG A 99 -5.46 2.31 -7.55
N LEU A 100 -4.93 2.30 -6.32
CA LEU A 100 -3.50 2.12 -6.06
C LEU A 100 -3.03 0.70 -6.38
N VAL A 101 -3.77 -0.32 -5.93
CA VAL A 101 -3.43 -1.72 -6.21
C VAL A 101 -3.51 -2.01 -7.72
N GLU A 102 -4.54 -1.51 -8.41
CA GLU A 102 -4.65 -1.64 -9.87
C GLU A 102 -3.46 -1.02 -10.59
N ALA A 103 -3.06 0.20 -10.19
CA ALA A 103 -1.90 0.87 -10.77
C ALA A 103 -0.57 0.13 -10.50
N ALA A 104 -0.38 -0.40 -9.29
CA ALA A 104 0.79 -1.19 -8.94
C ALA A 104 0.85 -2.49 -9.74
N LEU A 105 -0.28 -3.18 -9.91
CA LEU A 105 -0.35 -4.43 -10.66
C LEU A 105 -0.11 -4.26 -12.16
N VAL A 106 -0.38 -3.09 -12.73
CA VAL A 106 0.05 -2.76 -14.11
C VAL A 106 1.58 -2.81 -14.23
N GLU A 107 2.32 -2.33 -13.23
CA GLU A 107 3.79 -2.41 -13.24
C GLU A 107 4.31 -3.82 -12.93
N VAL A 108 3.63 -4.57 -12.07
CA VAL A 108 3.95 -5.98 -11.79
C VAL A 108 3.84 -6.80 -13.09
N GLY A 109 2.75 -6.63 -13.84
CA GLY A 109 2.46 -7.41 -15.04
C GLY A 109 2.23 -8.88 -14.70
N ASP A 110 2.90 -9.76 -15.45
CA ASP A 110 2.84 -11.23 -15.31
C ASP A 110 3.91 -11.78 -14.36
N ARG A 111 4.53 -10.92 -13.54
CA ARG A 111 5.49 -11.35 -12.53
C ARG A 111 4.79 -11.71 -11.23
N GLU A 112 5.48 -12.52 -10.43
CA GLU A 112 4.98 -12.85 -9.10
C GLU A 112 4.87 -11.61 -8.23
N CYS A 113 3.79 -11.53 -7.45
CA CYS A 113 3.61 -10.49 -6.45
C CYS A 113 3.08 -11.09 -5.15
N VAL A 114 3.70 -10.70 -4.04
CA VAL A 114 3.29 -11.12 -2.70
C VAL A 114 2.85 -9.92 -1.86
N LEU A 115 2.04 -10.19 -0.84
CA LEU A 115 1.70 -9.23 0.19
C LEU A 115 1.34 -9.98 1.48
N ASP A 116 1.47 -9.28 2.60
CA ASP A 116 0.99 -9.73 3.90
C ASP A 116 -0.29 -8.94 4.20
N ALA A 117 -1.44 -9.58 4.07
CA ALA A 117 -2.75 -8.95 4.24
C ALA A 117 -3.25 -9.17 5.68
N GLN A 118 -3.79 -8.12 6.31
CA GLN A 118 -4.61 -8.31 7.52
C GLN A 118 -5.81 -9.20 7.17
N THR A 119 -6.14 -10.19 8.02
CA THR A 119 -7.11 -11.24 7.67
C THR A 119 -8.46 -10.68 7.20
N TYR A 120 -8.91 -9.53 7.74
CA TYR A 120 -10.19 -8.91 7.37
C TYR A 120 -10.23 -8.27 5.97
N VAL A 121 -9.08 -8.09 5.29
CA VAL A 121 -8.99 -7.56 3.90
C VAL A 121 -8.57 -8.63 2.88
N VAL A 122 -8.56 -9.91 3.24
CA VAL A 122 -8.21 -11.00 2.32
C VAL A 122 -9.09 -10.98 1.06
N ASP A 123 -10.41 -10.84 1.21
CA ASP A 123 -11.35 -10.79 0.06
C ASP A 123 -11.08 -9.59 -0.86
N PHE A 124 -10.61 -8.47 -0.30
CA PHE A 124 -10.21 -7.31 -1.10
C PHE A 124 -9.04 -7.67 -2.01
N TYR A 125 -8.00 -8.32 -1.49
CA TYR A 125 -6.85 -8.74 -2.31
C TYR A 125 -7.17 -9.91 -3.24
N ALA A 126 -8.04 -10.84 -2.82
CA ALA A 126 -8.52 -11.94 -3.64
C ALA A 126 -9.20 -11.44 -4.92
N SER A 127 -9.90 -10.30 -4.86
CA SER A 127 -10.51 -9.67 -6.04
C SER A 127 -9.51 -9.19 -7.11
N PHE A 128 -8.21 -9.16 -6.81
CA PHE A 128 -7.14 -8.87 -7.77
C PHE A 128 -6.37 -10.14 -8.22
N GLY A 129 -6.85 -11.32 -7.84
CA GLY A 129 -6.23 -12.60 -8.17
C GLY A 129 -5.15 -13.07 -7.20
N PHE A 130 -4.99 -12.41 -6.03
CA PHE A 130 -4.16 -12.96 -4.96
C PHE A 130 -4.84 -14.17 -4.30
N GLN A 131 -4.05 -15.18 -3.95
CA GLN A 131 -4.51 -16.36 -3.23
C GLN A 131 -3.73 -16.50 -1.92
N PRO A 132 -4.34 -16.98 -0.83
CA PRO A 132 -3.63 -17.31 0.39
C PRO A 132 -2.45 -18.27 0.16
N GLU A 133 -1.33 -18.00 0.82
CA GLU A 133 -0.14 -18.84 0.84
C GLU A 133 0.23 -19.13 2.30
N GLY A 134 0.12 -20.39 2.71
CA GLY A 134 0.47 -20.82 4.06
C GLY A 134 -0.62 -20.53 5.11
N ALA A 135 -0.21 -20.53 6.38
CA ALA A 135 -1.09 -20.34 7.53
C ALA A 135 -1.15 -18.87 7.96
N GLU A 136 -2.22 -18.51 8.67
CA GLU A 136 -2.33 -17.22 9.37
C GLU A 136 -1.20 -17.08 10.40
N PHE A 137 -0.67 -15.87 10.53
CA PHE A 137 0.33 -15.51 11.54
C PHE A 137 -0.02 -14.17 12.20
N ILE A 138 0.57 -13.91 13.36
CA ILE A 138 0.40 -12.65 14.09
C ILE A 138 1.59 -11.74 13.81
N GLU A 139 1.31 -10.54 13.32
CA GLU A 139 2.27 -9.46 13.14
C GLU A 139 1.77 -8.25 13.93
N ASP A 140 2.57 -7.79 14.89
CA ASP A 140 2.25 -6.69 15.80
C ASP A 140 0.88 -6.78 16.49
N GLY A 141 0.48 -8.01 16.85
CA GLY A 141 -0.80 -8.29 17.52
C GLY A 141 -2.02 -8.35 16.60
N ILE A 142 -1.81 -8.23 15.28
CA ILE A 142 -2.86 -8.26 14.26
C ILE A 142 -2.71 -9.55 13.44
N PRO A 143 -3.81 -10.30 13.19
CA PRO A 143 -3.77 -11.49 12.35
C PRO A 143 -3.57 -11.11 10.88
N HIS A 144 -2.60 -11.76 10.27
CA HIS A 144 -2.20 -11.59 8.87
C HIS A 144 -2.13 -12.93 8.14
N LEU A 145 -2.36 -12.86 6.83
CA LEU A 145 -2.25 -13.96 5.91
C LEU A 145 -1.38 -13.53 4.73
N ARG A 146 -0.30 -14.28 4.47
CA ARG A 146 0.50 -14.11 3.27
C ARG A 146 -0.38 -14.46 2.07
N MET A 147 -0.35 -13.61 1.05
CA MET A 147 -1.04 -13.85 -0.21
C MET A 147 -0.08 -13.70 -1.39
N ARG A 148 -0.26 -14.51 -2.41
CA ARG A 148 0.53 -14.53 -3.64
C ARG A 148 -0.36 -14.40 -4.87
N ARG A 149 0.08 -13.63 -5.84
CA ARG A 149 -0.41 -13.60 -7.21
C ARG A 149 0.73 -14.04 -8.12
N SER A 150 0.54 -15.16 -8.82
CA SER A 150 1.47 -15.66 -9.84
C SER A 150 0.86 -15.44 -11.23
N PRO A 151 1.66 -15.44 -12.31
CA PRO A 151 1.19 -15.39 -13.70
C PRO A 151 0.11 -16.42 -14.04
#